data_AF-A0A1G8SBT8-F1
#
_entry.id   AF-A0A1G8SBT8-F1
#
_cell.length_a   1.000
_cell.length_b   1.000
_cell.length_c   1.000
_cell.angle_alpha   90.00
_cell.angle_beta   90.00
_cell.angle_gamma   90.00
#
_symmetry.space_group_name_H-M   'P 1'
#
loop_
_entity.id
_entity.type
_entity.pdbx_description
1 polymer ?
#
loop_
_entity_poly.entity_id
_entity_poly.type
_entity_poly.pdbx_seq_one_letter_code
_entity_poly.pdbx_strand_id
1 'polypeptide(L)'
;MKKILKKWFILAALFSVCLGCKRDSDYISGTPSQFISNFDLRKLYRGEDLKLTVENMRGASQVTGQVVSDHSGNNLPEGLLLIQNKRIVGNAIDSIRGIAVYIGAAAKNYVPGDSVHVKIEGGILKRVDGILEITGKAATDVIKVASGRPLMIRRAFANLILSQPELYESTFVNLWKGTFNPSLAPTEKFAGDKTLNDGTADVILHTEANATFANLLPPYMADYRGTVLTVIENGKLVPQYRLRTANDIFTLSATADVPEVIITGFISDPEGSDTNAEYIQCRATTNINFATTKFTIVTTNNATASAPAGAPIDGWATGQVRTYKLELTSGTVSKGEIFYVGASNKLINGPSSTSIASAKWIRSAAYNTASPFFNSTNTTRGNSTTNLLANSGNAFGMAVFRGISIDKNTVPIDVVFVHNGGSLYDAKNGLGYRIGNTDVYDVIDHNSNNPTPFFLSGSNTQRFAYQPNAGAADGSGQGYFFALGGAFNLTLGKWTKARNNVHIKLTKTSIIDEIQTTNATEMIGL
;
A
#
# COMPACT_ATOMS: atom_id res chain seq x y z
N MET A 1 12.12 57.55 -63.30
CA MET A 1 12.29 57.94 -61.87
C MET A 1 11.32 57.25 -60.90
N LYS A 2 9.99 57.18 -61.15
CA LYS A 2 9.01 56.62 -60.19
C LYS A 2 9.26 55.16 -59.74
N LYS A 3 9.79 54.28 -60.60
CA LYS A 3 10.07 52.87 -60.23
C LYS A 3 11.33 52.69 -59.36
N ILE A 4 12.32 53.58 -59.47
CA ILE A 4 13.56 53.51 -58.68
C ILE A 4 13.30 54.02 -57.26
N LEU A 5 12.57 55.13 -57.10
CA LEU A 5 12.17 55.62 -55.77
C LEU A 5 11.36 54.58 -54.98
N LYS A 6 10.45 53.85 -55.64
CA LYS A 6 9.63 52.82 -55.00
C LYS A 6 10.48 51.65 -54.47
N LYS A 7 11.55 51.26 -55.19
CA LYS A 7 12.48 50.22 -54.76
C LYS A 7 13.33 50.67 -53.57
N TRP A 8 13.80 51.92 -53.57
CA TRP A 8 14.53 52.49 -52.43
C TRP A 8 13.65 52.66 -51.19
N PHE A 9 12.37 53.02 -51.35
CA PHE A 9 11.42 53.08 -50.24
C PHE A 9 11.13 51.70 -49.63
N ILE A 10 11.00 50.66 -50.46
CA ILE A 10 10.82 49.28 -49.99
C ILE A 10 12.09 48.77 -49.28
N LEU A 11 13.27 49.11 -49.80
CA LEU A 11 14.55 48.72 -49.18
C LEU A 11 14.78 49.43 -47.85
N ALA A 12 14.43 50.72 -47.75
CA ALA A 12 14.48 51.47 -46.50
C ALA A 12 13.46 50.93 -45.48
N ALA A 13 12.24 50.60 -45.91
CA ALA A 13 11.22 49.97 -45.07
C ALA A 13 11.68 48.60 -44.52
N LEU A 14 12.31 47.76 -45.35
CA LEU A 14 12.90 46.49 -44.90
C LEU A 14 14.05 46.70 -43.89
N PHE A 15 14.91 47.70 -44.10
CA PHE A 15 16.00 47.99 -43.17
C PHE A 15 15.50 48.52 -41.81
N SER A 16 14.42 49.31 -41.80
CA SER A 16 13.77 49.77 -40.57
C SER A 16 13.06 48.65 -39.80
N VAL A 17 12.55 47.61 -40.46
CA VAL A 17 11.98 46.43 -39.80
C VAL A 17 13.08 45.56 -39.17
N CYS A 18 14.27 45.48 -39.79
CA CYS A 18 15.42 44.75 -39.24
C CYS A 18 16.11 45.45 -38.05
N LEU A 19 15.99 46.78 -37.94
CA LEU A 19 16.54 47.57 -36.82
C LEU A 19 15.50 47.87 -35.71
N GLY A 20 14.23 47.53 -35.94
CA GLY A 20 13.13 47.68 -34.98
C GLY A 20 13.03 46.56 -33.93
N CYS A 21 13.83 45.50 -34.04
CA CYS A 21 13.93 44.48 -32.99
C CYS A 21 15.02 44.84 -31.96
N LYS A 22 14.92 46.02 -31.35
CA LYS A 22 15.39 46.12 -29.97
C LYS A 22 14.37 45.36 -29.13
N ARG A 23 14.75 44.15 -28.74
CA ARG A 23 14.00 43.40 -27.75
C ARG A 23 14.36 44.00 -26.39
N ASP A 24 13.77 45.15 -26.08
CA ASP A 24 13.86 45.76 -24.76
C ASP A 24 13.22 44.80 -23.74
N SER A 25 14.05 44.30 -22.83
CA SER A 25 13.91 44.22 -21.36
C SER A 25 12.55 43.95 -20.67
N ASP A 26 11.49 43.57 -21.36
CA ASP A 26 10.14 43.49 -20.77
C ASP A 26 9.82 42.10 -20.18
N TYR A 27 10.84 41.31 -19.85
CA TYR A 27 10.62 40.24 -18.89
C TYR A 27 10.29 40.92 -17.57
N ILE A 28 9.17 40.55 -16.94
CA ILE A 28 9.04 40.68 -15.48
C ILE A 28 10.34 40.10 -14.94
N SER A 29 11.25 40.97 -14.48
CA SER A 29 12.53 40.58 -13.91
C SER A 29 12.23 40.04 -12.53
N GLY A 30 11.62 38.85 -12.50
CA GLY A 30 11.43 38.11 -11.28
C GLY A 30 12.82 37.79 -10.78
N THR A 31 13.18 38.33 -9.62
CA THR A 31 14.40 37.93 -8.94
C THR A 31 14.32 36.41 -8.73
N PRO A 32 15.23 35.62 -9.33
CA PRO A 32 15.22 34.19 -9.13
C PRO A 32 15.25 33.87 -7.65
N SER A 33 14.48 32.86 -7.24
CA SER A 33 14.49 32.39 -5.85
C SER A 33 15.93 32.09 -5.43
N GLN A 34 16.35 32.60 -4.27
CA GLN A 34 17.63 32.24 -3.65
C GLN A 34 17.71 30.75 -3.26
N PHE A 35 16.57 30.05 -3.25
CA PHE A 35 16.44 28.63 -2.93
C PHE A 35 16.25 27.77 -4.17
N ILE A 36 17.02 26.67 -4.25
CA ILE A 36 16.82 25.56 -5.19
C ILE A 36 16.13 24.38 -4.47
N SER A 37 15.26 23.65 -5.18
CA SER A 37 14.65 22.42 -4.65
C SER A 37 15.64 21.26 -4.68
N ASN A 38 15.48 20.26 -3.80
CA ASN A 38 16.35 19.07 -3.84
C ASN A 38 16.17 18.29 -5.15
N PHE A 39 14.96 18.33 -5.72
CA PHE A 39 14.66 17.73 -7.01
C PHE A 39 15.48 18.35 -8.15
N ASP A 40 15.55 19.69 -8.21
CA ASP A 40 16.30 20.39 -9.24
C ASP A 40 17.82 20.35 -8.97
N LEU A 41 18.24 20.44 -7.71
CA LEU A 41 19.64 20.35 -7.30
C LEU A 41 20.27 19.00 -7.66
N ARG A 42 19.59 17.88 -7.36
CA ARG A 42 20.08 16.54 -7.71
C ARG A 42 20.22 16.37 -9.21
N LYS A 43 19.34 17.01 -10.00
CA LYS A 43 19.46 17.08 -11.46
C LYS A 43 20.64 17.93 -11.93
N LEU A 44 21.47 18.53 -11.09
CA LEU A 44 22.71 19.14 -11.56
C LEU A 44 23.84 18.11 -11.66
N TYR A 45 23.80 17.05 -10.85
CA TYR A 45 24.81 15.99 -10.89
C TYR A 45 24.65 15.10 -12.14
N ARG A 46 25.76 14.84 -12.84
CA ARG A 46 25.81 14.08 -14.10
C ARG A 46 26.87 12.97 -14.10
N GLY A 47 27.29 12.54 -12.92
CA GLY A 47 28.34 11.53 -12.73
C GLY A 47 29.70 12.09 -12.34
N GLU A 48 29.88 13.41 -12.46
CA GLU A 48 31.14 14.10 -12.14
C GLU A 48 30.95 15.12 -11.01
N ASP A 49 32.01 15.34 -10.24
CA ASP A 49 32.05 16.34 -9.17
C ASP A 49 31.68 17.72 -9.73
N LEU A 50 30.68 18.38 -9.13
CA LEU A 50 30.16 19.66 -9.60
C LEU A 50 30.31 20.74 -8.53
N LYS A 51 31.11 21.77 -8.82
CA LYS A 51 31.12 22.99 -8.01
C LYS A 51 29.79 23.74 -8.18
N LEU A 52 29.11 24.00 -7.08
CA LEU A 52 27.83 24.70 -7.06
C LEU A 52 28.05 26.21 -7.15
N THR A 53 27.51 26.85 -8.19
CA THR A 53 27.59 28.30 -8.42
C THR A 53 26.19 28.87 -8.62
N VAL A 54 26.02 30.17 -8.37
CA VAL A 54 24.73 30.84 -8.61
C VAL A 54 24.27 30.66 -10.06
N GLU A 55 25.21 30.65 -11.02
CA GLU A 55 24.91 30.45 -12.44
C GLU A 55 24.31 29.07 -12.73
N ASN A 56 24.98 27.98 -12.30
CA ASN A 56 24.50 26.63 -12.58
C ASN A 56 23.27 26.23 -11.73
N MET A 57 23.04 26.94 -10.62
CA MET A 57 21.84 26.85 -9.80
C MET A 57 20.74 27.87 -10.21
N ARG A 58 20.88 28.54 -11.35
CA ARG A 58 19.87 29.45 -11.94
C ARG A 58 19.44 30.59 -11.01
N GLY A 59 20.41 31.20 -10.32
CA GLY A 59 20.18 32.32 -9.41
C GLY A 59 20.06 31.90 -7.93
N ALA A 60 19.93 30.62 -7.63
CA ALA A 60 19.89 30.14 -6.25
C ALA A 60 21.31 30.04 -5.65
N SER A 61 21.41 30.23 -4.34
CA SER A 61 22.64 30.03 -3.55
C SER A 61 22.42 29.13 -2.33
N GLN A 62 21.17 28.80 -2.02
CA GLN A 62 20.75 28.08 -0.83
C GLN A 62 19.81 26.94 -1.16
N VAL A 63 19.68 26.01 -0.21
CA VAL A 63 18.61 25.03 -0.16
C VAL A 63 17.88 25.17 1.17
N THR A 64 16.57 24.98 1.15
CA THR A 64 15.75 24.88 2.36
C THR A 64 15.27 23.45 2.52
N GLY A 65 15.22 22.94 3.75
CA GLY A 65 14.78 21.59 3.99
C GLY A 65 14.45 21.31 5.45
N GLN A 66 13.65 20.26 5.64
CA GLN A 66 13.43 19.65 6.93
C GLN A 66 14.53 18.64 7.19
N VAL A 67 15.18 18.73 8.35
CA VAL A 67 16.18 17.78 8.81
C VAL A 67 15.52 16.43 9.08
N VAL A 68 16.13 15.38 8.54
CA VAL A 68 15.68 14.00 8.71
C VAL A 68 16.75 13.08 9.30
N SER A 69 18.02 13.49 9.29
CA SER A 69 19.07 12.79 10.02
C SER A 69 18.82 12.85 11.53
N ASP A 70 19.04 11.74 12.22
CA ASP A 70 19.15 11.68 13.68
C ASP A 70 20.43 10.93 14.04
N HIS A 71 21.40 11.64 14.59
CA HIS A 71 22.70 11.07 14.95
C HIS A 71 22.70 10.43 16.33
N SER A 72 21.63 10.58 17.12
CA SER A 72 21.57 10.04 18.49
C SER A 72 21.58 8.51 18.54
N GLY A 73 21.17 7.84 17.45
CA GLY A 73 21.12 6.39 17.40
C GLY A 73 22.39 5.72 16.85
N ASN A 74 23.40 6.48 16.43
CA ASN A 74 24.69 5.98 15.89
C ASN A 74 24.55 5.02 14.70
N ASN A 75 23.52 5.19 13.86
CA ASN A 75 23.33 4.34 12.67
C ASN A 75 23.47 5.08 11.32
N LEU A 76 23.72 6.39 11.37
CA LEU A 76 23.97 7.21 10.19
C LEU A 76 25.46 7.53 10.09
N PRO A 77 26.01 7.71 8.86
CA PRO A 77 27.38 8.17 8.69
C PRO A 77 27.59 9.52 9.38
N GLU A 78 28.71 9.64 10.10
CA GLU A 78 29.02 10.84 10.87
C GLU A 78 29.16 12.08 9.98
N GLY A 79 28.73 13.23 10.51
CA GLY A 79 28.94 14.53 9.88
C GLY A 79 27.98 14.90 8.75
N LEU A 80 27.06 14.00 8.38
CA LEU A 80 26.03 14.27 7.37
C LEU A 80 24.78 14.91 7.99
N LEU A 81 24.45 16.11 7.52
CA LEU A 81 23.13 16.70 7.69
C LEU A 81 22.24 16.24 6.54
N LEU A 82 21.27 15.36 6.81
CA LEU A 82 20.31 14.93 5.79
C LEU A 82 19.07 15.83 5.85
N ILE A 83 18.76 16.49 4.74
CA ILE A 83 17.58 17.36 4.61
C ILE A 83 16.71 16.92 3.45
N GLN A 84 15.40 17.06 3.61
CA GLN A 84 14.44 16.83 2.54
C GLN A 84 13.51 18.03 2.35
N ASN A 85 13.08 18.25 1.11
CA ASN A 85 12.05 19.22 0.79
C ASN A 85 11.04 18.66 -0.20
N LYS A 86 9.86 19.26 -0.18
CA LYS A 86 8.81 19.02 -1.18
C LYS A 86 8.94 20.05 -2.31
N ARG A 87 8.89 19.59 -3.55
CA ARG A 87 8.63 20.43 -4.72
C ARG A 87 7.12 20.44 -4.96
N ILE A 88 6.54 21.62 -5.08
CA ILE A 88 5.13 21.81 -5.41
C ILE A 88 5.06 22.32 -6.85
N VAL A 89 4.26 21.65 -7.69
CA VAL A 89 3.95 22.11 -9.04
C VAL A 89 2.43 22.21 -9.15
N GLY A 90 1.92 23.42 -9.41
CA GLY A 90 0.49 23.71 -9.32
C GLY A 90 -0.02 23.52 -7.88
N ASN A 91 -1.12 22.77 -7.72
CA ASN A 91 -1.77 22.55 -6.42
C ASN A 91 -1.37 21.23 -5.74
N ALA A 92 -0.42 20.47 -6.31
CA ALA A 92 -0.02 19.16 -5.79
C ALA A 92 1.47 19.11 -5.43
N ILE A 93 1.80 18.24 -4.47
CA ILE A 93 3.18 17.86 -4.21
C ILE A 93 3.64 17.05 -5.42
N ASP A 94 4.63 17.56 -6.14
CA ASP A 94 5.27 16.88 -7.27
C ASP A 94 6.22 15.80 -6.74
N SER A 95 7.07 16.15 -5.77
CA SER A 95 8.04 15.21 -5.21
C SER A 95 8.53 15.60 -3.82
N ILE A 96 8.92 14.60 -3.02
CA ILE A 96 9.78 14.76 -1.84
C ILE A 96 11.15 14.19 -2.20
N ARG A 97 12.21 14.98 -2.01
CA ARG A 97 13.60 14.57 -2.31
C ARG A 97 14.53 14.95 -1.18
N GLY A 98 15.47 14.06 -0.88
CA GLY A 98 16.55 14.27 0.08
C GLY A 98 17.87 14.69 -0.55
N ILE A 99 18.71 15.37 0.23
CA ILE A 99 20.12 15.61 -0.08
C ILE A 99 20.94 15.55 1.20
N ALA A 100 22.15 15.00 1.11
CA ALA A 100 23.12 15.01 2.19
C ALA A 100 24.02 16.25 2.09
N VAL A 101 24.31 16.90 3.23
CA VAL A 101 25.27 17.99 3.32
C VAL A 101 26.28 17.64 4.40
N TYR A 102 27.55 17.51 4.01
CA TYR A 102 28.61 17.27 4.98
C TYR A 102 28.98 18.58 5.68
N ILE A 103 28.74 18.65 6.99
CA ILE A 103 29.08 19.81 7.85
C ILE A 103 29.92 19.40 9.07
N GLY A 104 30.50 18.20 9.03
CA GLY A 104 31.30 17.62 10.11
C GLY A 104 30.50 17.42 11.40
N ALA A 105 31.20 17.36 12.54
CA ALA A 105 30.63 17.03 13.85
C ALA A 105 29.44 17.92 14.29
N ALA A 106 29.22 19.07 13.65
CA ALA A 106 28.07 19.93 13.91
C ALA A 106 26.72 19.33 13.44
N ALA A 107 26.72 18.33 12.55
CA ALA A 107 25.49 17.69 12.07
C ALA A 107 24.62 17.14 13.22
N LYS A 108 25.24 16.67 14.31
CA LYS A 108 24.53 16.16 15.50
C LYS A 108 23.71 17.22 16.25
N ASN A 109 23.94 18.51 15.99
CA ASN A 109 23.23 19.63 16.63
C ASN A 109 21.87 19.94 15.95
N TYR A 110 21.56 19.23 14.87
CA TYR A 110 20.31 19.34 14.13
C TYR A 110 19.56 18.02 14.26
N VAL A 111 18.31 18.11 14.68
CA VAL A 111 17.47 16.95 15.00
C VAL A 111 16.31 16.83 14.01
N PRO A 112 15.70 15.64 13.85
CA PRO A 112 14.56 15.48 12.97
C PRO A 112 13.44 16.48 13.23
N GLY A 113 12.92 17.11 12.17
CA GLY A 113 11.86 18.12 12.28
C GLY A 113 12.38 19.55 12.42
N ASP A 114 13.69 19.76 12.60
CA ASP A 114 14.28 21.08 12.39
C ASP A 114 14.07 21.52 10.94
N SER A 115 13.72 22.79 10.75
CA SER A 115 13.72 23.44 9.43
C SER A 115 15.00 24.25 9.32
N VAL A 116 15.74 24.07 8.22
CA VAL A 116 17.02 24.75 8.01
C VAL A 116 17.11 25.40 6.64
N HIS A 117 17.84 26.50 6.57
CA HIS A 117 18.38 27.06 5.33
C HIS A 117 19.88 26.77 5.30
N VAL A 118 20.37 26.24 4.18
CA VAL A 118 21.78 25.88 4.00
C VAL A 118 22.33 26.63 2.81
N LYS A 119 23.39 27.42 3.02
CA LYS A 119 24.12 28.09 1.94
C LYS A 119 25.00 27.10 1.20
N ILE A 120 24.60 26.69 0.00
CA ILE A 120 25.28 25.64 -0.77
C ILE A 120 26.23 26.17 -1.85
N GLU A 121 26.10 27.44 -2.23
CA GLU A 121 27.03 28.10 -3.17
C GLU A 121 28.49 27.94 -2.73
N GLY A 122 29.38 27.58 -3.66
CA GLY A 122 30.80 27.34 -3.40
C GLY A 122 31.12 25.93 -2.89
N GLY A 123 30.11 25.13 -2.53
CA GLY A 123 30.29 23.71 -2.22
C GLY A 123 30.47 22.85 -3.46
N ILE A 124 30.78 21.57 -3.24
CA ILE A 124 30.93 20.58 -4.32
C ILE A 124 29.87 19.49 -4.14
N LEU A 125 29.01 19.32 -5.14
CA LEU A 125 28.04 18.23 -5.24
C LEU A 125 28.75 17.02 -5.87
N LYS A 126 28.92 15.95 -5.09
CA LYS A 126 29.72 14.77 -5.47
C LYS A 126 29.20 13.51 -4.78
N ARG A 127 29.69 12.35 -5.22
CA ARG A 127 29.49 11.10 -4.48
C ARG A 127 30.67 10.84 -3.56
N VAL A 128 30.40 10.53 -2.29
CA VAL A 128 31.38 10.03 -1.32
C VAL A 128 30.83 8.74 -0.73
N ASP A 129 31.59 7.66 -0.90
CA ASP A 129 31.22 6.29 -0.51
C ASP A 129 29.83 5.85 -1.01
N GLY A 130 29.43 6.37 -2.17
CA GLY A 130 28.16 6.09 -2.81
C GLY A 130 27.04 7.08 -2.48
N ILE A 131 27.19 7.96 -1.50
CA ILE A 131 26.17 8.95 -1.11
C ILE A 131 26.36 10.23 -1.92
N LEU A 132 25.32 10.73 -2.58
CA LEU A 132 25.30 12.03 -3.23
C LEU A 132 25.21 13.13 -2.16
N GLU A 133 26.30 13.87 -1.99
CA GLU A 133 26.46 14.86 -0.94
C GLU A 133 26.99 16.20 -1.45
N ILE A 134 26.72 17.25 -0.66
CA ILE A 134 27.33 18.56 -0.81
C ILE A 134 28.46 18.70 0.22
N THR A 135 29.69 18.90 -0.27
CA THR A 135 30.89 19.08 0.56
C THR A 135 31.38 20.52 0.54
N GLY A 136 32.38 20.83 1.38
CA GLY A 136 32.95 22.17 1.52
C GLY A 136 32.02 23.13 2.25
N LYS A 137 31.28 22.61 3.24
CA LYS A 137 30.29 23.33 4.05
C LYS A 137 30.60 23.21 5.53
N ALA A 138 30.17 24.20 6.29
CA ALA A 138 30.37 24.28 7.73
C ALA A 138 29.07 24.59 8.47
N ALA A 139 29.08 24.46 9.80
CA ALA A 139 27.94 24.78 10.65
C ALA A 139 27.41 26.22 10.44
N THR A 140 28.31 27.16 10.18
CA THR A 140 27.99 28.57 9.91
C THR A 140 27.18 28.78 8.62
N ASP A 141 27.19 27.81 7.71
CA ASP A 141 26.38 27.85 6.48
C ASP A 141 24.92 27.40 6.73
N VAL A 142 24.61 26.91 7.94
CA VAL A 142 23.32 26.31 8.29
C VAL A 142 22.58 27.16 9.31
N ILE A 143 21.47 27.76 8.87
CA ILE A 143 20.58 28.55 9.73
C ILE A 143 19.36 27.70 10.08
N LYS A 144 19.18 27.42 11.37
CA LYS A 144 17.95 26.79 11.90
C LYS A 144 16.86 27.85 11.98
N VAL A 145 15.77 27.65 11.22
CA VAL A 145 14.65 28.60 11.12
C VAL A 145 13.44 28.17 11.96
N ALA A 146 13.29 26.88 12.23
CA ALA A 146 12.27 26.35 13.13
C ALA A 146 12.69 24.99 13.69
N SER A 147 12.02 24.53 14.74
CA SER A 147 12.19 23.20 15.32
C SER A 147 10.84 22.53 15.56
N GLY A 148 10.83 21.21 15.78
CA GLY A 148 9.64 20.44 16.13
C GLY A 148 8.56 20.38 15.05
N ARG A 149 8.92 20.55 13.76
CA ARG A 149 7.94 20.41 12.67
C ARG A 149 7.59 18.93 12.46
N PRO A 150 6.31 18.58 12.24
CA PRO A 150 5.92 17.23 11.87
C PRO A 150 6.73 16.73 10.67
N LEU A 151 7.30 15.53 10.77
CA LEU A 151 8.08 14.97 9.68
C LEU A 151 7.20 14.67 8.47
N MET A 152 7.66 15.05 7.29
CA MET A 152 7.03 14.61 6.05
C MET A 152 7.39 13.14 5.82
N ILE A 153 6.44 12.24 6.06
CA ILE A 153 6.64 10.80 5.89
C ILE A 153 6.14 10.39 4.51
N ARG A 154 6.99 9.71 3.74
CA ARG A 154 6.63 9.08 2.47
C ARG A 154 6.57 7.57 2.66
N ARG A 155 5.47 6.92 2.27
CA ARG A 155 5.47 5.47 2.09
C ARG A 155 6.49 5.11 1.01
N ALA A 156 7.40 4.20 1.32
CA ALA A 156 8.27 3.58 0.34
C ALA A 156 7.86 2.13 0.13
N PHE A 157 8.19 1.62 -1.05
CA PHE A 157 8.11 0.21 -1.38
C PHE A 157 9.50 -0.29 -1.68
N ALA A 158 9.88 -1.46 -1.15
CA ALA A 158 11.22 -2.03 -1.34
C ALA A 158 11.57 -2.16 -2.82
N ASN A 159 10.64 -2.64 -3.66
CA ASN A 159 10.88 -2.77 -5.10
C ASN A 159 11.18 -1.42 -5.80
N LEU A 160 10.56 -0.33 -5.35
CA LEU A 160 10.81 1.02 -5.89
C LEU A 160 12.11 1.61 -5.36
N ILE A 161 12.47 1.33 -4.10
CA ILE A 161 13.79 1.71 -3.57
C ILE A 161 14.90 1.06 -4.39
N LEU A 162 14.75 -0.23 -4.73
CA LEU A 162 15.76 -0.98 -5.48
C LEU A 162 15.84 -0.55 -6.95
N SER A 163 14.69 -0.33 -7.61
CA SER A 163 14.64 0.01 -9.03
C SER A 163 14.92 1.49 -9.32
N GLN A 164 14.70 2.38 -8.33
CA GLN A 164 14.83 3.84 -8.46
C GLN A 164 15.48 4.47 -7.21
N PRO A 165 16.67 4.00 -6.78
CA PRO A 165 17.30 4.41 -5.51
C PRO A 165 17.52 5.93 -5.41
N GLU A 166 17.80 6.59 -6.53
CA GLU A 166 18.01 8.03 -6.62
C GLU A 166 16.77 8.88 -6.25
N LEU A 167 15.57 8.30 -6.25
CA LEU A 167 14.34 8.97 -5.82
C LEU A 167 14.11 8.92 -4.31
N TYR A 168 14.83 8.05 -3.61
CA TYR A 168 14.68 7.79 -2.18
C TYR A 168 15.93 8.14 -1.38
N GLU A 169 17.10 8.19 -2.03
CA GLU A 169 18.37 8.59 -1.41
C GLU A 169 18.23 9.87 -0.56
N SER A 170 18.78 9.84 0.66
CA SER A 170 18.71 10.88 1.69
C SER A 170 17.29 11.31 2.12
N THR A 171 16.26 10.53 1.80
CA THR A 171 14.85 10.85 2.10
C THR A 171 14.35 10.02 3.28
N PHE A 172 13.53 10.62 4.15
CA PHE A 172 12.85 9.91 5.22
C PHE A 172 11.59 9.22 4.72
N VAL A 173 11.52 7.91 4.94
CA VAL A 173 10.49 7.05 4.39
C VAL A 173 10.00 6.06 5.45
N ASN A 174 8.84 5.48 5.20
CA ASN A 174 8.25 4.42 6.01
C ASN A 174 8.02 3.17 5.14
N LEU A 175 8.66 2.05 5.50
CA LEU A 175 8.40 0.73 4.94
C LEU A 175 7.36 0.04 5.82
N TRP A 176 6.20 -0.26 5.23
CA TRP A 176 5.07 -0.80 5.97
C TRP A 176 5.13 -2.32 6.05
N LYS A 177 4.70 -2.90 7.18
CA LYS A 177 4.55 -4.36 7.34
C LYS A 177 5.82 -5.15 6.96
N GLY A 178 6.98 -4.61 7.31
CA GLY A 178 8.27 -5.24 7.08
C GLY A 178 8.43 -6.52 7.92
N THR A 179 8.88 -7.60 7.27
CA THR A 179 9.32 -8.85 7.91
C THR A 179 10.66 -9.27 7.33
N PHE A 180 11.47 -10.02 8.05
CA PHE A 180 12.78 -10.44 7.56
C PHE A 180 12.71 -11.66 6.65
N ASN A 181 13.61 -11.73 5.67
CA ASN A 181 13.71 -12.86 4.72
C ASN A 181 15.18 -13.29 4.53
N PRO A 182 15.64 -14.42 5.11
CA PRO A 182 14.85 -15.38 5.89
C PRO A 182 14.38 -14.79 7.22
N SER A 183 13.37 -15.43 7.83
CA SER A 183 12.94 -15.11 9.19
C SER A 183 14.13 -15.20 10.15
N LEU A 184 14.28 -14.20 11.02
CA LEU A 184 15.37 -14.15 11.99
C LEU A 184 15.16 -15.18 13.10
N ALA A 185 16.26 -15.68 13.67
CA ALA A 185 16.18 -16.53 14.85
C ALA A 185 15.70 -15.72 16.08
N PRO A 186 15.05 -16.35 17.08
CA PRO A 186 14.52 -15.62 18.25
C PRO A 186 15.55 -14.82 19.08
N THR A 187 16.84 -15.14 18.96
CA THR A 187 17.95 -14.47 19.66
C THR A 187 18.71 -13.49 18.77
N GLU A 188 18.35 -13.40 17.49
CA GLU A 188 19.02 -12.57 16.52
C GLU A 188 18.63 -11.10 16.71
N LYS A 189 19.64 -10.22 16.63
CA LYS A 189 19.54 -8.80 16.93
C LYS A 189 19.58 -7.96 15.64
N PHE A 190 19.29 -6.67 15.73
CA PHE A 190 19.37 -5.76 14.58
C PHE A 190 20.77 -5.61 13.98
N ALA A 191 21.83 -5.77 14.77
CA ALA A 191 23.21 -5.55 14.34
C ALA A 191 23.57 -6.23 13.00
N GLY A 192 24.24 -5.48 12.13
CA GLY A 192 24.65 -5.89 10.79
C GLY A 192 23.59 -5.66 9.72
N ASP A 193 23.80 -6.28 8.57
CA ASP A 193 22.86 -6.26 7.46
C ASP A 193 21.81 -7.36 7.62
N LYS A 194 20.55 -6.97 7.51
CA LYS A 194 19.40 -7.87 7.50
C LYS A 194 18.56 -7.64 6.26
N THR A 195 18.08 -8.70 5.64
CA THR A 195 17.18 -8.60 4.51
C THR A 195 15.76 -8.38 5.00
N LEU A 196 15.21 -7.20 4.72
CA LEU A 196 13.87 -6.79 5.07
C LEU A 196 12.96 -6.86 3.82
N ASN A 197 11.79 -7.44 3.98
CA ASN A 197 10.79 -7.58 2.92
C ASN A 197 9.50 -6.86 3.35
N ASP A 198 8.97 -5.97 2.53
CA ASP A 198 7.68 -5.27 2.77
C ASP A 198 6.50 -5.89 2.01
N GLY A 199 6.73 -7.05 1.38
CA GLY A 199 5.79 -7.70 0.48
C GLY A 199 5.97 -7.30 -0.99
N THR A 200 6.94 -6.44 -1.35
CA THR A 200 7.19 -6.07 -2.75
C THR A 200 8.56 -6.50 -3.28
N ALA A 201 9.58 -6.47 -2.43
CA ALA A 201 10.93 -6.97 -2.70
C ALA A 201 11.74 -7.05 -1.39
N ASP A 202 12.96 -7.58 -1.50
CA ASP A 202 13.94 -7.65 -0.42
C ASP A 202 14.90 -6.44 -0.48
N VAL A 203 14.97 -5.66 0.58
CA VAL A 203 15.90 -4.53 0.74
C VAL A 203 16.81 -4.76 1.96
N ILE A 204 18.04 -4.26 1.89
CA ILE A 204 18.98 -4.35 3.01
C ILE A 204 18.62 -3.31 4.08
N LEU A 205 18.29 -3.78 5.27
CA LEU A 205 18.25 -3.01 6.50
C LEU A 205 19.65 -3.05 7.13
N HIS A 206 20.35 -1.91 7.11
CA HIS A 206 21.68 -1.81 7.68
C HIS A 206 21.64 -1.24 9.09
N THR A 207 22.29 -1.93 10.03
CA THR A 207 22.49 -1.47 11.41
C THR A 207 23.96 -1.56 11.82
N GLU A 208 24.57 -0.43 12.14
CA GLU A 208 25.93 -0.33 12.67
C GLU A 208 26.05 -1.07 14.01
N ALA A 209 27.21 -1.67 14.27
CA ALA A 209 27.44 -2.45 15.49
C ALA A 209 27.33 -1.61 16.78
N ASN A 210 27.64 -0.31 16.69
CA ASN A 210 27.54 0.65 17.80
C ASN A 210 26.19 1.41 17.82
N ALA A 211 25.24 1.08 16.93
CA ALA A 211 23.93 1.68 16.97
C ALA A 211 23.26 1.39 18.32
N THR A 212 22.61 2.40 18.90
CA THR A 212 21.99 2.30 20.24
C THR A 212 20.94 1.20 20.36
N PHE A 213 20.39 0.76 19.23
CA PHE A 213 19.38 -0.29 19.11
C PHE A 213 19.92 -1.58 18.48
N ALA A 214 21.21 -1.66 18.16
CA ALA A 214 21.83 -2.82 17.50
C ALA A 214 21.61 -4.13 18.27
N ASN A 215 21.45 -4.04 19.59
CA ASN A 215 21.24 -5.18 20.48
C ASN A 215 19.76 -5.54 20.74
N LEU A 216 18.81 -4.77 20.20
CA LEU A 216 17.39 -5.08 20.34
C LEU A 216 17.01 -6.29 19.46
N LEU A 217 16.05 -7.06 19.95
CA LEU A 217 15.42 -8.12 19.18
C LEU A 217 14.41 -7.50 18.22
N PRO A 218 14.50 -7.77 16.91
CA PRO A 218 13.51 -7.29 15.96
C PRO A 218 12.14 -7.94 16.20
N PRO A 219 11.04 -7.19 16.06
CA PRO A 219 9.71 -7.78 16.06
C PRO A 219 9.52 -8.66 14.81
N TYR A 220 8.55 -9.58 14.87
CA TYR A 220 8.19 -10.38 13.70
C TYR A 220 7.73 -9.48 12.54
N MET A 221 6.89 -8.49 12.83
CA MET A 221 6.42 -7.51 11.84
C MET A 221 6.39 -6.11 12.44
N ALA A 222 6.90 -5.12 11.71
CA ALA A 222 6.85 -3.72 12.08
C ALA A 222 6.77 -2.80 10.88
N ASP A 223 6.34 -1.56 11.13
CA ASP A 223 6.69 -0.46 10.27
C ASP A 223 8.08 0.04 10.65
N TYR A 224 8.92 0.19 9.63
CA TYR A 224 10.27 0.66 9.77
C TYR A 224 10.36 2.03 9.13
N ARG A 225 10.70 3.05 9.91
CA ARG A 225 10.95 4.39 9.43
C ARG A 225 12.45 4.61 9.31
N GLY A 226 12.90 5.38 8.35
CA GLY A 226 14.33 5.50 8.14
C GLY A 226 14.69 6.32 6.94
N THR A 227 15.99 6.48 6.75
CA THR A 227 16.56 7.15 5.60
C THR A 227 17.15 6.11 4.66
N VAL A 228 16.87 6.24 3.37
CA VAL A 228 17.56 5.44 2.35
C VAL A 228 18.88 6.15 2.03
N LEU A 229 19.99 5.45 2.19
CA LEU A 229 21.30 5.89 1.70
C LEU A 229 21.75 4.93 0.61
N THR A 230 22.74 5.32 -0.17
CA THR A 230 23.33 4.43 -1.19
C THR A 230 24.80 4.22 -0.90
N VAL A 231 25.27 3.00 -1.10
CA VAL A 231 26.67 2.61 -1.02
C VAL A 231 27.14 2.12 -2.38
N ILE A 232 28.47 2.06 -2.58
CA ILE A 232 29.06 1.41 -3.76
C ILE A 232 29.43 -0.01 -3.38
N GLU A 233 28.75 -0.99 -4.00
CA GLU A 233 29.10 -2.40 -3.89
C GLU A 233 29.34 -2.95 -5.29
N ASN A 234 30.52 -3.55 -5.52
CA ASN A 234 30.90 -4.11 -6.82
C ASN A 234 30.71 -3.12 -7.99
N GLY A 235 31.01 -1.84 -7.77
CA GLY A 235 30.87 -0.77 -8.77
C GLY A 235 29.42 -0.33 -9.06
N LYS A 236 28.43 -0.81 -8.29
CA LYS A 236 27.02 -0.43 -8.43
C LYS A 236 26.54 0.32 -7.19
N LEU A 237 25.62 1.26 -7.40
CA LEU A 237 24.90 1.90 -6.31
C LEU A 237 23.87 0.92 -5.75
N VAL A 238 24.02 0.56 -4.48
CA VAL A 238 23.11 -0.30 -3.75
C VAL A 238 22.44 0.53 -2.66
N PRO A 239 21.09 0.60 -2.60
CA PRO A 239 20.41 1.28 -1.53
C PRO A 239 20.47 0.47 -0.23
N GLN A 240 20.80 1.15 0.86
CA GLN A 240 20.67 0.66 2.23
C GLN A 240 19.56 1.42 2.93
N TYR A 241 18.64 0.69 3.53
CA TYR A 241 17.63 1.23 4.42
C TYR A 241 18.22 1.36 5.82
N ARG A 242 18.29 2.58 6.36
CA ARG A 242 18.87 2.82 7.69
C ARG A 242 17.84 3.43 8.62
N LEU A 243 17.49 2.71 9.68
CA LEU A 243 16.78 3.29 10.83
C LEU A 243 17.70 4.28 11.52
N ARG A 244 17.15 5.34 12.10
CA ARG A 244 17.99 6.34 12.77
C ARG A 244 18.10 6.03 14.26
N THR A 245 17.01 5.58 14.87
CA THR A 245 16.93 5.19 16.29
C THR A 245 15.92 4.05 16.49
N ALA A 246 15.81 3.51 17.72
CA ALA A 246 14.76 2.54 18.06
C ALA A 246 13.33 3.09 17.89
N ASN A 247 13.13 4.42 18.01
CA ASN A 247 11.81 5.05 17.85
C ASN A 247 11.30 5.02 16.41
N ASP A 248 12.16 4.66 15.46
CA ASP A 248 11.76 4.45 14.08
C ASP A 248 11.14 3.05 13.85
N ILE A 249 11.07 2.19 14.87
CA ILE A 249 10.45 0.88 14.81
C ILE A 249 9.07 0.97 15.45
N PHE A 250 8.02 0.75 14.65
CA PHE A 250 6.66 0.61 15.17
C PHE A 250 6.21 -0.84 15.04
N THR A 251 6.27 -1.57 16.16
CA THR A 251 5.88 -2.99 16.21
C THR A 251 4.41 -3.16 15.86
N LEU A 252 4.14 -3.92 14.81
CA LEU A 252 2.79 -4.33 14.41
C LEU A 252 2.44 -5.69 15.02
N SER A 253 3.41 -6.60 15.06
CA SER A 253 3.25 -7.89 15.73
C SER A 253 4.58 -8.41 16.25
N ALA A 254 4.57 -8.88 17.50
CA ALA A 254 5.71 -9.59 18.09
C ALA A 254 5.78 -11.06 17.63
N THR A 255 4.66 -11.63 17.20
CA THR A 255 4.55 -13.04 16.79
C THR A 255 3.94 -13.17 15.40
N ALA A 256 4.18 -14.30 14.73
CA ALA A 256 3.51 -14.57 13.47
C ALA A 256 2.01 -14.84 13.69
N ASP A 257 1.15 -14.01 13.09
CA ASP A 257 -0.29 -14.27 12.98
C ASP A 257 -0.62 -14.53 11.50
N VAL A 258 -0.40 -15.78 11.08
CA VAL A 258 -0.61 -16.21 9.70
C VAL A 258 -2.06 -16.68 9.55
N PRO A 259 -2.84 -16.13 8.60
CA PRO A 259 -4.21 -16.58 8.38
C PRO A 259 -4.21 -18.03 7.91
N GLU A 260 -4.90 -18.93 8.62
CA GLU A 260 -4.98 -20.36 8.28
C GLU A 260 -5.78 -20.60 6.99
N VAL A 261 -6.69 -19.68 6.68
CA VAL A 261 -7.57 -19.72 5.53
C VAL A 261 -7.55 -18.35 4.86
N ILE A 262 -7.32 -18.33 3.55
CA ILE A 262 -7.39 -17.14 2.70
C ILE A 262 -8.46 -17.31 1.61
N ILE A 263 -9.15 -16.23 1.27
CA ILE A 263 -10.14 -16.12 0.19
C ILE A 263 -9.37 -15.91 -1.12
N THR A 264 -9.58 -16.80 -2.10
CA THR A 264 -8.87 -16.80 -3.38
C THR A 264 -9.80 -16.61 -4.58
N GLY A 265 -11.11 -16.76 -4.39
CA GLY A 265 -12.10 -16.41 -5.40
C GLY A 265 -13.53 -16.60 -4.93
N PHE A 266 -14.48 -16.22 -5.77
CA PHE A 266 -15.91 -16.39 -5.50
C PHE A 266 -16.71 -16.20 -6.79
N ILE A 267 -17.97 -16.62 -6.77
CA ILE A 267 -18.95 -16.25 -7.80
C ILE A 267 -20.08 -15.44 -7.14
N SER A 268 -20.43 -14.32 -7.77
CA SER A 268 -21.66 -13.57 -7.52
C SER A 268 -22.45 -13.49 -8.80
N ASP A 269 -23.77 -13.34 -8.69
CA ASP A 269 -24.67 -13.22 -9.86
C ASP A 269 -24.50 -14.37 -10.89
N PRO A 270 -24.55 -15.65 -10.45
CA PRO A 270 -24.44 -16.80 -11.34
C PRO A 270 -25.59 -16.84 -12.37
N GLU A 271 -25.34 -17.47 -13.51
CA GLU A 271 -26.31 -17.47 -14.60
C GLU A 271 -27.63 -18.18 -14.20
N GLY A 272 -28.77 -17.52 -14.39
CA GLY A 272 -30.14 -18.02 -14.25
C GLY A 272 -30.77 -17.72 -12.90
N SER A 273 -30.05 -17.95 -11.80
CA SER A 273 -30.56 -17.65 -10.46
C SER A 273 -29.43 -17.64 -9.43
N ASP A 274 -29.45 -16.62 -8.58
CA ASP A 274 -28.58 -16.54 -7.40
C ASP A 274 -29.01 -17.52 -6.32
N THR A 275 -30.24 -18.02 -6.33
CA THR A 275 -30.77 -18.80 -5.20
C THR A 275 -29.99 -20.11 -5.04
N ASN A 276 -29.27 -20.21 -3.92
CA ASN A 276 -28.38 -21.34 -3.59
C ASN A 276 -27.35 -21.66 -4.69
N ALA A 277 -26.82 -20.66 -5.38
CA ALA A 277 -25.84 -20.82 -6.46
C ALA A 277 -24.49 -20.11 -6.24
N GLU A 278 -24.38 -19.23 -5.23
CA GLU A 278 -23.16 -18.48 -4.95
C GLU A 278 -22.21 -19.23 -4.01
N TYR A 279 -20.90 -19.12 -4.26
CA TYR A 279 -19.88 -19.79 -3.46
C TYR A 279 -18.57 -19.01 -3.42
N ILE A 280 -17.79 -19.32 -2.39
CA ILE A 280 -16.48 -18.74 -2.10
C ILE A 280 -15.45 -19.86 -2.19
N GLN A 281 -14.38 -19.60 -2.94
CA GLN A 281 -13.19 -20.41 -3.01
C GLN A 281 -12.17 -19.89 -1.99
N CYS A 282 -11.68 -20.80 -1.16
CA CYS A 282 -10.66 -20.55 -0.17
C CYS A 282 -9.45 -21.45 -0.41
N ARG A 283 -8.31 -21.07 0.15
CA ARG A 283 -7.09 -21.87 0.17
C ARG A 283 -6.51 -21.92 1.57
N ALA A 284 -6.08 -23.09 2.01
CA ALA A 284 -5.51 -23.27 3.34
C ALA A 284 -4.01 -22.92 3.33
N THR A 285 -3.52 -22.21 4.34
CA THR A 285 -2.08 -21.92 4.52
C THR A 285 -1.38 -22.93 5.44
N THR A 286 -2.18 -23.80 6.08
CA THR A 286 -1.75 -24.88 6.96
C THR A 286 -2.69 -26.08 6.80
N ASN A 287 -2.33 -27.23 7.38
CA ASN A 287 -3.24 -28.37 7.48
C ASN A 287 -4.35 -28.03 8.50
N ILE A 288 -5.61 -28.29 8.15
CA ILE A 288 -6.75 -27.97 9.02
C ILE A 288 -7.65 -29.20 9.15
N ASN A 289 -8.00 -29.52 10.39
CA ASN A 289 -9.14 -30.36 10.72
C ASN A 289 -10.24 -29.47 11.33
N PHE A 290 -11.34 -29.28 10.61
CA PHE A 290 -12.40 -28.36 11.02
C PHE A 290 -13.22 -28.87 12.21
N ALA A 291 -13.12 -30.15 12.56
CA ALA A 291 -13.74 -30.68 13.77
C ALA A 291 -13.02 -30.19 15.03
N THR A 292 -11.70 -29.99 14.96
CA THR A 292 -10.87 -29.51 16.08
C THR A 292 -10.65 -28.01 16.03
N THR A 293 -10.40 -27.46 14.84
CA THR A 293 -10.13 -26.04 14.62
C THR A 293 -11.25 -25.47 13.76
N LYS A 294 -12.26 -24.88 14.41
CA LYS A 294 -13.45 -24.37 13.73
C LYS A 294 -13.21 -22.97 13.18
N PHE A 295 -13.88 -22.67 12.08
CA PHE A 295 -13.86 -21.35 11.46
C PHE A 295 -15.29 -20.93 11.09
N THR A 296 -15.45 -19.65 10.78
CA THR A 296 -16.68 -19.09 10.24
C THR A 296 -16.38 -18.26 9.01
N ILE A 297 -17.21 -18.37 7.99
CA ILE A 297 -17.28 -17.38 6.91
C ILE A 297 -18.58 -16.61 7.04
N VAL A 298 -18.49 -15.29 6.95
CA VAL A 298 -19.66 -14.42 6.90
C VAL A 298 -19.65 -13.64 5.60
N THR A 299 -20.79 -13.62 4.90
CA THR A 299 -20.99 -12.73 3.77
C THR A 299 -21.81 -11.52 4.20
N THR A 300 -21.68 -10.42 3.46
CA THR A 300 -22.54 -9.25 3.63
C THR A 300 -23.08 -8.76 2.30
N ASN A 301 -24.35 -8.36 2.29
CA ASN A 301 -25.02 -7.69 1.19
C ASN A 301 -25.63 -6.36 1.68
N ASN A 302 -25.13 -5.25 1.16
CA ASN A 302 -25.49 -3.90 1.62
C ASN A 302 -26.36 -3.16 0.61
N ALA A 303 -27.28 -3.86 -0.06
CA ALA A 303 -28.34 -3.22 -0.83
C ALA A 303 -29.09 -2.17 0.01
N THR A 304 -29.52 -1.06 -0.61
CA THR A 304 -30.18 0.06 0.10
C THR A 304 -31.44 -0.37 0.87
N ALA A 305 -32.12 -1.43 0.41
CA ALA A 305 -33.28 -2.02 1.08
C ALA A 305 -32.93 -3.08 2.14
N SER A 306 -31.65 -3.42 2.34
CA SER A 306 -31.22 -4.41 3.33
C SER A 306 -31.54 -3.93 4.75
N ALA A 307 -32.24 -4.78 5.51
CA ALA A 307 -32.49 -4.60 6.93
C ALA A 307 -31.40 -5.29 7.77
N PRO A 308 -30.96 -4.67 8.89
CA PRO A 308 -31.27 -3.32 9.33
C PRO A 308 -30.55 -2.24 8.49
N ALA A 309 -31.24 -1.11 8.26
CA ALA A 309 -30.72 0.03 7.53
C ALA A 309 -29.62 0.78 8.32
N GLY A 310 -28.84 1.63 7.64
CA GLY A 310 -27.75 2.39 8.24
C GLY A 310 -26.45 1.60 8.38
N ALA A 311 -25.41 2.18 8.98
CA ALA A 311 -24.16 1.45 9.21
C ALA A 311 -24.38 0.24 10.15
N PRO A 312 -23.66 -0.88 9.95
CA PRO A 312 -23.92 -2.10 10.71
C PRO A 312 -23.43 -1.95 12.16
N ILE A 313 -24.37 -1.90 13.11
CA ILE A 313 -24.06 -1.73 14.54
C ILE A 313 -23.24 -2.91 15.07
N ASP A 314 -23.61 -4.12 14.68
CA ASP A 314 -22.93 -5.35 15.09
C ASP A 314 -21.91 -5.85 14.06
N GLY A 315 -21.57 -5.01 13.07
CA GLY A 315 -20.64 -5.36 12.00
C GLY A 315 -21.04 -6.66 11.29
N TRP A 316 -20.13 -7.63 11.27
CA TRP A 316 -20.37 -8.95 10.66
C TRP A 316 -21.42 -9.79 11.38
N ALA A 317 -21.74 -9.50 12.65
CA ALA A 317 -22.74 -10.22 13.41
C ALA A 317 -24.17 -9.66 13.27
N THR A 318 -24.39 -8.70 12.35
CA THR A 318 -25.66 -7.97 12.19
C THR A 318 -26.86 -8.87 11.85
N GLY A 319 -26.65 -9.96 11.12
CA GLY A 319 -27.70 -10.91 10.71
C GLY A 319 -28.71 -10.34 9.70
N GLN A 320 -29.95 -10.85 9.79
CA GLN A 320 -31.07 -10.52 8.91
C GLN A 320 -30.74 -10.76 7.43
N VAL A 321 -31.18 -9.88 6.52
CA VAL A 321 -30.86 -9.99 5.09
C VAL A 321 -29.48 -9.44 4.75
N ARG A 322 -28.79 -8.86 5.75
CA ARG A 322 -27.56 -8.09 5.53
C ARG A 322 -26.29 -8.92 5.67
N THR A 323 -26.27 -9.89 6.57
CA THR A 323 -25.13 -10.80 6.71
C THR A 323 -25.57 -12.25 6.88
N TYR A 324 -24.84 -13.18 6.25
CA TYR A 324 -25.14 -14.60 6.31
C TYR A 324 -23.93 -15.39 6.84
N LYS A 325 -24.16 -16.27 7.82
CA LYS A 325 -23.12 -17.09 8.47
C LYS A 325 -23.01 -18.48 7.89
N LEU A 326 -21.77 -18.94 7.71
CA LEU A 326 -21.42 -20.31 7.36
C LEU A 326 -20.36 -20.81 8.35
N GLU A 327 -20.73 -21.77 9.21
CA GLU A 327 -19.79 -22.40 10.15
C GLU A 327 -19.08 -23.59 9.51
N LEU A 328 -17.75 -23.65 9.67
CA LEU A 328 -16.87 -24.69 9.16
C LEU A 328 -16.44 -25.55 10.34
N THR A 329 -17.10 -26.70 10.52
CA THR A 329 -17.00 -27.51 11.76
C THR A 329 -16.65 -28.98 11.52
N SER A 330 -16.37 -29.37 10.27
CA SER A 330 -16.09 -30.76 9.89
C SER A 330 -15.32 -30.83 8.57
N GLY A 331 -14.62 -31.94 8.35
CA GLY A 331 -13.78 -32.15 7.17
C GLY A 331 -12.34 -31.70 7.41
N THR A 332 -11.49 -31.93 6.41
CA THR A 332 -10.06 -31.63 6.48
C THR A 332 -9.58 -31.04 5.17
N VAL A 333 -8.57 -30.17 5.24
CA VAL A 333 -7.81 -29.67 4.09
C VAL A 333 -6.33 -29.69 4.40
N SER A 334 -5.53 -29.98 3.38
CA SER A 334 -4.07 -29.89 3.43
C SER A 334 -3.60 -28.46 3.18
N LYS A 335 -2.40 -28.14 3.68
CA LYS A 335 -1.70 -26.88 3.35
C LYS A 335 -1.64 -26.71 1.82
N GLY A 336 -2.03 -25.53 1.35
CA GLY A 336 -2.12 -25.19 -0.07
C GLY A 336 -3.32 -25.76 -0.83
N GLU A 337 -4.18 -26.56 -0.20
CA GLU A 337 -5.36 -27.13 -0.85
C GLU A 337 -6.47 -26.08 -1.01
N ILE A 338 -7.13 -26.11 -2.17
CA ILE A 338 -8.32 -25.30 -2.46
C ILE A 338 -9.56 -26.00 -1.91
N PHE A 339 -10.46 -25.22 -1.30
CA PHE A 339 -11.77 -25.70 -0.86
C PHE A 339 -12.86 -24.65 -1.02
N TYR A 340 -14.11 -25.09 -0.92
CA TYR A 340 -15.30 -24.30 -1.22
C TYR A 340 -16.26 -24.22 -0.05
N VAL A 341 -16.88 -23.04 0.07
CA VAL A 341 -17.92 -22.73 1.05
C VAL A 341 -19.03 -21.94 0.38
N GLY A 342 -20.31 -22.31 0.59
CA GLY A 342 -21.43 -21.53 0.06
C GLY A 342 -22.67 -22.35 -0.27
N ALA A 343 -23.18 -22.16 -1.47
CA ALA A 343 -24.38 -22.78 -2.04
C ALA A 343 -24.49 -24.30 -1.85
N SER A 344 -25.70 -24.78 -1.53
CA SER A 344 -26.04 -26.20 -1.49
C SER A 344 -26.05 -26.88 -2.86
N ASN A 345 -26.29 -26.13 -3.94
CA ASN A 345 -26.43 -26.72 -5.27
C ASN A 345 -25.09 -27.22 -5.84
N LYS A 346 -23.97 -26.63 -5.39
CA LYS A 346 -22.60 -27.00 -5.82
C LYS A 346 -22.47 -27.05 -7.36
N LEU A 347 -22.99 -26.03 -8.02
CA LEU A 347 -22.97 -25.88 -9.47
C LEU A 347 -21.96 -24.80 -9.85
N ILE A 348 -21.28 -24.95 -10.98
CA ILE A 348 -20.23 -24.01 -11.40
C ILE A 348 -20.77 -22.61 -11.67
N ASN A 349 -21.96 -22.50 -12.30
CA ASN A 349 -22.54 -21.24 -12.78
C ASN A 349 -24.08 -21.29 -12.81
N GLY A 350 -24.68 -21.47 -11.63
CA GLY A 350 -26.14 -21.43 -11.46
C GLY A 350 -26.90 -22.66 -11.98
N PRO A 351 -28.24 -22.60 -12.05
CA PRO A 351 -29.07 -23.75 -12.42
C PRO A 351 -28.67 -24.37 -13.76
N SER A 352 -28.77 -25.71 -13.84
CA SER A 352 -28.45 -26.50 -15.04
C SER A 352 -27.00 -26.41 -15.54
N SER A 353 -26.06 -25.89 -14.75
CA SER A 353 -24.63 -25.92 -15.09
C SER A 353 -23.93 -27.20 -14.59
N THR A 354 -22.68 -27.40 -15.00
CA THR A 354 -21.80 -28.46 -14.50
C THR A 354 -21.81 -28.54 -12.97
N SER A 355 -21.97 -29.76 -12.45
CA SER A 355 -21.82 -30.02 -11.02
C SER A 355 -20.35 -30.02 -10.62
N ILE A 356 -20.04 -29.30 -9.55
CA ILE A 356 -18.72 -29.29 -8.90
C ILE A 356 -18.80 -29.93 -7.51
N ALA A 357 -19.77 -30.83 -7.30
CA ALA A 357 -19.98 -31.51 -6.02
C ALA A 357 -18.81 -32.42 -5.62
N SER A 358 -18.00 -32.88 -6.59
CA SER A 358 -16.77 -33.66 -6.37
C SER A 358 -15.59 -32.82 -5.85
N ALA A 359 -15.68 -31.49 -5.93
CA ALA A 359 -14.66 -30.60 -5.37
C ALA A 359 -14.65 -30.67 -3.83
N LYS A 360 -13.62 -30.09 -3.22
CA LYS A 360 -13.50 -30.05 -1.76
C LYS A 360 -14.47 -29.04 -1.15
N TRP A 361 -15.64 -29.49 -0.71
CA TRP A 361 -16.61 -28.66 0.00
C TRP A 361 -16.52 -28.85 1.50
N ILE A 362 -16.15 -27.81 2.24
CA ILE A 362 -16.12 -27.84 3.71
C ILE A 362 -17.48 -27.44 4.30
N ARG A 363 -18.19 -26.53 3.62
CA ARG A 363 -19.54 -26.14 4.03
C ARG A 363 -20.40 -25.79 2.82
N SER A 364 -21.55 -26.44 2.70
CA SER A 364 -22.59 -26.04 1.74
C SER A 364 -23.91 -25.85 2.48
N ALA A 365 -24.67 -24.82 2.14
CA ALA A 365 -25.94 -24.49 2.79
C ALA A 365 -26.96 -23.93 1.79
N ALA A 366 -28.22 -24.24 2.02
CA ALA A 366 -29.34 -23.61 1.33
C ALA A 366 -29.67 -22.29 2.04
N TYR A 367 -29.07 -21.18 1.61
CA TYR A 367 -29.25 -19.87 2.25
C TYR A 367 -30.60 -19.22 1.98
N ASN A 368 -31.40 -19.77 1.07
CA ASN A 368 -32.82 -19.45 0.94
C ASN A 368 -33.68 -20.05 2.07
N THR A 369 -33.06 -20.70 3.05
CA THR A 369 -33.70 -21.11 4.30
C THR A 369 -33.16 -20.28 5.46
N ALA A 370 -33.96 -20.11 6.52
CA ALA A 370 -33.54 -19.37 7.69
C ALA A 370 -32.25 -19.96 8.27
N SER A 371 -31.22 -19.12 8.41
CA SER A 371 -29.96 -19.53 9.02
C SER A 371 -30.17 -19.81 10.50
N PRO A 372 -29.65 -20.91 11.07
CA PRO A 372 -29.66 -21.11 12.52
C PRO A 372 -28.75 -20.10 13.27
N PHE A 373 -28.11 -19.17 12.56
CA PHE A 373 -27.10 -18.27 13.08
C PHE A 373 -27.47 -16.78 12.87
N PHE A 374 -26.99 -15.92 13.77
CA PHE A 374 -27.31 -14.49 13.92
C PHE A 374 -28.79 -14.19 14.20
N ASN A 375 -29.06 -14.04 15.49
CA ASN A 375 -30.32 -13.62 16.09
C ASN A 375 -30.61 -12.14 15.74
N SER A 376 -31.88 -11.76 15.61
CA SER A 376 -32.31 -10.35 15.70
C SER A 376 -33.25 -10.16 16.89
N THR A 377 -33.53 -8.91 17.26
CA THR A 377 -34.53 -8.59 18.29
C THR A 377 -35.91 -9.21 18.01
N ASN A 378 -36.21 -9.59 16.76
CA ASN A 378 -37.49 -10.14 16.34
C ASN A 378 -37.44 -11.62 15.89
N THR A 379 -36.26 -12.25 15.80
CA THR A 379 -36.11 -13.64 15.32
C THR A 379 -34.94 -14.36 15.98
N THR A 380 -35.19 -15.50 16.63
CA THR A 380 -34.14 -16.36 17.24
C THR A 380 -33.22 -17.07 16.24
N ARG A 381 -33.38 -16.79 14.94
CA ARG A 381 -32.64 -17.33 13.79
C ARG A 381 -32.38 -16.21 12.76
N GLY A 382 -31.32 -16.34 11.96
CA GLY A 382 -31.07 -15.46 10.83
C GLY A 382 -32.08 -15.70 9.70
N ASN A 383 -32.36 -14.66 8.90
CA ASN A 383 -33.36 -14.76 7.82
C ASN A 383 -32.81 -15.56 6.63
N SER A 384 -33.72 -16.16 5.85
CA SER A 384 -33.41 -16.62 4.51
C SER A 384 -33.06 -15.44 3.60
N THR A 385 -32.15 -15.66 2.66
CA THR A 385 -31.82 -14.69 1.60
C THR A 385 -31.89 -15.35 0.23
N THR A 386 -32.19 -14.57 -0.81
CA THR A 386 -32.16 -15.02 -2.20
C THR A 386 -30.75 -14.98 -2.82
N ASN A 387 -29.86 -14.20 -2.21
CA ASN A 387 -28.46 -14.03 -2.60
C ASN A 387 -27.59 -13.64 -1.39
N LEU A 388 -26.38 -14.17 -1.34
CA LEU A 388 -25.34 -13.86 -0.37
C LEU A 388 -24.58 -12.59 -0.73
N LEU A 389 -24.36 -12.36 -2.02
CA LEU A 389 -23.53 -11.29 -2.58
C LEU A 389 -24.39 -10.37 -3.46
N ALA A 390 -24.07 -9.08 -3.52
CA ALA A 390 -24.84 -8.15 -4.34
C ALA A 390 -24.40 -8.25 -5.82
N ASN A 391 -25.34 -8.14 -6.76
CA ASN A 391 -25.04 -8.33 -8.18
C ASN A 391 -24.54 -7.04 -8.84
N SER A 392 -24.87 -5.87 -8.26
CA SER A 392 -24.44 -4.56 -8.74
C SER A 392 -24.66 -3.44 -7.71
N GLY A 393 -24.01 -2.29 -7.94
CA GLY A 393 -24.28 -0.98 -7.32
C GLY A 393 -23.92 -0.85 -5.84
N ASN A 394 -24.27 -1.82 -5.00
CA ASN A 394 -24.03 -1.82 -3.56
C ASN A 394 -22.79 -2.64 -3.22
N ALA A 395 -22.18 -2.42 -2.06
CA ALA A 395 -21.05 -3.24 -1.66
C ALA A 395 -21.52 -4.57 -1.08
N PHE A 396 -20.73 -5.59 -1.36
CA PHE A 396 -20.80 -6.86 -0.66
C PHE A 396 -19.40 -7.28 -0.22
N GLY A 397 -19.34 -8.20 0.71
CA GLY A 397 -18.08 -8.68 1.22
C GLY A 397 -18.17 -10.07 1.80
N MET A 398 -17.01 -10.66 2.02
CA MET A 398 -16.87 -11.93 2.72
C MET A 398 -15.67 -11.86 3.66
N ALA A 399 -15.80 -12.46 4.82
CA ALA A 399 -14.79 -12.45 5.86
C ALA A 399 -14.68 -13.81 6.53
N VAL A 400 -13.45 -14.24 6.79
CA VAL A 400 -13.12 -15.49 7.47
C VAL A 400 -12.71 -15.18 8.91
N PHE A 401 -13.24 -15.95 9.86
CA PHE A 401 -12.98 -15.79 11.29
C PHE A 401 -12.54 -17.11 11.90
N ARG A 402 -11.63 -17.04 12.88
CA ARG A 402 -11.34 -18.16 13.78
C ARG A 402 -12.52 -18.38 14.72
N GLY A 403 -12.89 -19.64 14.91
CA GLY A 403 -13.99 -20.04 15.78
C GLY A 403 -15.39 -19.85 15.16
N ILE A 404 -16.40 -20.13 15.98
CA ILE A 404 -17.82 -20.00 15.63
C ILE A 404 -18.52 -18.88 16.37
N SER A 405 -17.99 -18.40 17.48
CA SER A 405 -18.56 -17.25 18.18
C SER A 405 -18.02 -15.98 17.56
N ILE A 406 -18.88 -15.19 16.92
CA ILE A 406 -18.50 -13.87 16.41
C ILE A 406 -19.45 -12.80 16.91
N ASP A 407 -18.90 -11.62 17.15
CA ASP A 407 -19.58 -10.42 17.60
C ASP A 407 -19.04 -9.19 16.84
N LYS A 408 -19.49 -8.01 17.24
CA LYS A 408 -19.04 -6.73 16.65
C LYS A 408 -17.55 -6.42 16.84
N ASN A 409 -16.86 -7.13 17.73
CA ASN A 409 -15.44 -6.93 18.05
C ASN A 409 -14.53 -7.94 17.35
N THR A 410 -15.10 -9.00 16.81
CA THR A 410 -14.33 -10.08 16.17
C THR A 410 -13.66 -9.56 14.89
N VAL A 411 -12.34 -9.75 14.79
CA VAL A 411 -11.52 -9.34 13.64
C VAL A 411 -11.35 -10.53 12.70
N PRO A 412 -11.60 -10.37 11.39
CA PRO A 412 -11.39 -11.45 10.44
C PRO A 412 -9.91 -11.69 10.16
N ILE A 413 -9.55 -12.95 9.91
CA ILE A 413 -8.19 -13.33 9.48
C ILE A 413 -7.98 -13.06 7.99
N ASP A 414 -9.06 -13.02 7.21
CA ASP A 414 -9.04 -12.57 5.83
C ASP A 414 -10.40 -11.97 5.45
N VAL A 415 -10.39 -10.95 4.59
CA VAL A 415 -11.58 -10.18 4.24
C VAL A 415 -11.45 -9.57 2.85
N VAL A 416 -12.55 -9.59 2.11
CA VAL A 416 -12.66 -9.08 0.75
C VAL A 416 -13.96 -8.28 0.61
N PHE A 417 -13.86 -7.07 0.04
CA PHE A 417 -15.02 -6.26 -0.35
C PHE A 417 -15.02 -5.95 -1.84
N VAL A 418 -16.20 -6.06 -2.45
CA VAL A 418 -16.48 -5.56 -3.80
C VAL A 418 -17.30 -4.29 -3.68
N HIS A 419 -16.86 -3.24 -4.37
CA HIS A 419 -17.52 -1.93 -4.38
C HIS A 419 -17.61 -1.24 -2.99
N ASN A 420 -18.26 -0.07 -2.93
CA ASN A 420 -18.40 0.75 -1.71
C ASN A 420 -19.76 1.45 -1.61
N GLY A 421 -20.77 0.91 -2.29
CA GLY A 421 -22.14 1.44 -2.25
C GLY A 421 -22.93 0.93 -1.04
N GLY A 422 -23.97 1.66 -0.64
CA GLY A 422 -24.78 1.35 0.53
C GLY A 422 -24.19 1.91 1.84
N SER A 423 -24.82 1.59 2.96
CA SER A 423 -24.32 1.99 4.29
C SER A 423 -23.31 0.96 4.78
N LEU A 424 -22.07 1.35 5.03
CA LEU A 424 -20.97 0.41 5.36
C LEU A 424 -20.19 0.82 6.59
N TYR A 425 -20.06 2.14 6.78
CA TYR A 425 -19.21 2.74 7.79
C TYR A 425 -19.82 4.06 8.25
N ASP A 426 -19.80 4.29 9.56
CA ASP A 426 -20.14 5.55 10.20
C ASP A 426 -18.98 5.96 11.10
N ALA A 427 -18.18 6.92 10.62
CA ALA A 427 -17.03 7.44 11.33
C ALA A 427 -17.41 8.15 12.64
N LYS A 428 -18.58 8.79 12.70
CA LYS A 428 -19.01 9.57 13.86
C LYS A 428 -19.34 8.66 15.03
N ASN A 429 -19.98 7.52 14.74
CA ASN A 429 -20.41 6.58 15.76
C ASN A 429 -19.48 5.36 15.90
N GLY A 430 -18.44 5.25 15.07
CA GLY A 430 -17.48 4.15 15.11
C GLY A 430 -18.12 2.79 14.74
N LEU A 431 -19.03 2.79 13.77
CA LEU A 431 -19.77 1.59 13.34
C LEU A 431 -19.30 1.15 11.96
N GLY A 432 -19.24 -0.16 11.72
CA GLY A 432 -18.84 -0.69 10.42
C GLY A 432 -18.45 -2.15 10.43
N TYR A 433 -18.06 -2.66 9.27
CA TYR A 433 -17.47 -4.00 9.15
C TYR A 433 -16.00 -3.95 9.51
N ARG A 434 -15.61 -4.72 10.53
CA ARG A 434 -14.20 -4.84 10.92
C ARG A 434 -13.40 -5.49 9.80
N ILE A 435 -12.17 -5.03 9.66
CA ILE A 435 -11.16 -5.62 8.76
C ILE A 435 -10.02 -6.20 9.58
N GLY A 436 -9.31 -7.17 9.00
CA GLY A 436 -8.02 -7.65 9.47
C GLY A 436 -6.87 -6.99 8.71
N ASN A 437 -5.64 -7.25 9.15
CA ASN A 437 -4.46 -6.89 8.35
C ASN A 437 -4.33 -7.87 7.19
N THR A 438 -4.58 -7.38 5.98
CA THR A 438 -4.42 -8.17 4.75
C THR A 438 -3.44 -7.48 3.81
N ASP A 439 -3.35 -7.96 2.58
CA ASP A 439 -2.69 -7.30 1.46
C ASP A 439 -3.34 -5.99 1.01
N VAL A 440 -4.64 -5.83 1.24
CA VAL A 440 -5.42 -4.67 0.78
C VAL A 440 -5.93 -3.79 1.91
N TYR A 441 -5.89 -4.27 3.15
CA TYR A 441 -6.42 -3.58 4.32
C TYR A 441 -5.42 -3.51 5.48
N ASP A 442 -5.49 -2.39 6.19
CA ASP A 442 -4.63 -2.04 7.31
C ASP A 442 -5.51 -1.63 8.51
N VAL A 443 -5.38 -2.30 9.65
CA VAL A 443 -6.15 -1.96 10.87
C VAL A 443 -5.64 -0.71 11.57
N ILE A 444 -4.58 -0.10 11.05
CA ILE A 444 -3.99 1.16 11.49
C ILE A 444 -3.63 2.03 10.29
N ASP A 445 -3.56 3.33 10.49
CA ASP A 445 -2.84 4.23 9.59
C ASP A 445 -1.34 4.17 9.91
N HIS A 446 -0.53 3.67 9.00
CA HIS A 446 0.91 3.42 9.21
C HIS A 446 1.76 4.70 9.43
N ASN A 447 1.22 5.90 9.17
CA ASN A 447 1.93 7.16 9.38
C ASN A 447 1.59 7.80 10.74
N SER A 448 0.32 7.80 11.12
CA SER A 448 -0.17 8.37 12.38
C SER A 448 -0.31 7.35 13.51
N ASN A 449 -0.27 6.06 13.18
CA ASN A 449 -0.50 4.91 14.05
C ASN A 449 -1.91 4.87 14.67
N ASN A 450 -2.84 5.66 14.13
CA ASN A 450 -4.22 5.68 14.59
C ASN A 450 -4.95 4.42 14.13
N PRO A 451 -5.80 3.80 14.96
CA PRO A 451 -6.62 2.67 14.53
C PRO A 451 -7.56 3.02 13.38
N THR A 452 -7.59 2.17 12.36
CA THR A 452 -8.53 2.20 11.23
C THR A 452 -9.17 0.83 11.07
N PRO A 453 -9.98 0.37 12.05
CA PRO A 453 -10.36 -1.03 12.16
C PRO A 453 -11.50 -1.44 11.22
N PHE A 454 -12.07 -0.52 10.44
CA PHE A 454 -13.24 -0.77 9.60
C PHE A 454 -12.94 -0.56 8.11
N PHE A 455 -13.66 -1.29 7.26
CA PHE A 455 -13.70 -1.00 5.83
C PHE A 455 -14.21 0.45 5.62
N LEU A 456 -13.56 1.21 4.73
CA LEU A 456 -13.76 2.65 4.50
C LEU A 456 -13.33 3.58 5.65
N SER A 457 -12.70 3.07 6.71
CA SER A 457 -12.04 3.91 7.72
C SER A 457 -10.60 4.26 7.31
N GLY A 458 -10.22 5.52 7.47
CA GLY A 458 -8.88 6.01 7.10
C GLY A 458 -8.54 5.75 5.64
N SER A 459 -7.42 5.09 5.38
CA SER A 459 -6.95 4.72 4.03
C SER A 459 -7.60 3.45 3.46
N ASN A 460 -8.48 2.76 4.20
CA ASN A 460 -9.09 1.48 3.78
C ASN A 460 -10.22 1.65 2.75
N THR A 461 -9.96 2.39 1.67
CA THR A 461 -10.91 2.65 0.59
C THR A 461 -10.77 1.70 -0.61
N GLN A 462 -9.75 0.83 -0.58
CA GLN A 462 -9.48 -0.15 -1.62
C GLN A 462 -10.58 -1.21 -1.68
N ARG A 463 -11.02 -1.54 -2.89
CA ARG A 463 -12.11 -2.48 -3.13
C ARG A 463 -11.90 -3.16 -4.47
N PHE A 464 -12.37 -4.40 -4.58
CA PHE A 464 -12.39 -5.12 -5.84
C PHE A 464 -13.51 -4.57 -6.74
N ALA A 465 -13.27 -4.63 -8.05
CA ALA A 465 -14.23 -4.13 -9.04
C ALA A 465 -15.35 -5.16 -9.25
N TYR A 466 -16.55 -4.67 -9.53
CA TYR A 466 -17.63 -5.51 -10.07
C TYR A 466 -17.21 -6.17 -11.38
N GLN A 467 -17.85 -7.30 -11.71
CA GLN A 467 -17.74 -7.95 -13.01
C GLN A 467 -18.19 -7.02 -14.15
N PRO A 468 -17.73 -7.25 -15.39
CA PRO A 468 -18.27 -6.56 -16.56
C PRO A 468 -19.79 -6.72 -16.62
N ASN A 469 -20.49 -5.66 -17.06
CA ASN A 469 -21.95 -5.62 -17.18
C ASN A 469 -22.74 -5.83 -15.87
N ALA A 470 -22.13 -5.64 -14.70
CA ALA A 470 -22.87 -5.67 -13.44
C ALA A 470 -24.08 -4.70 -13.46
N GLY A 471 -25.27 -5.25 -13.21
CA GLY A 471 -26.53 -4.50 -13.23
C GLY A 471 -27.13 -4.30 -14.61
N ALA A 472 -26.57 -4.92 -15.65
CA ALA A 472 -27.23 -4.99 -16.95
C ALA A 472 -28.57 -5.74 -16.83
N ALA A 473 -29.55 -5.33 -17.64
CA ALA A 473 -30.90 -5.90 -17.63
C ALA A 473 -30.98 -7.31 -18.24
N ASP A 474 -29.87 -8.03 -18.40
CA ASP A 474 -29.97 -9.43 -18.79
C ASP A 474 -30.63 -10.20 -17.64
N GLY A 475 -31.84 -10.69 -17.87
CA GLY A 475 -32.63 -11.40 -16.86
C GLY A 475 -32.07 -12.78 -16.52
N SER A 476 -30.77 -13.01 -16.77
CA SER A 476 -30.11 -14.31 -16.72
C SER A 476 -28.85 -14.32 -15.88
N GLY A 477 -28.44 -13.24 -15.20
CA GLY A 477 -27.24 -13.23 -14.36
C GLY A 477 -25.92 -13.25 -15.16
N GLN A 478 -24.88 -12.62 -14.60
CA GLN A 478 -23.62 -12.39 -15.33
C GLN A 478 -22.67 -13.59 -15.35
N GLY A 479 -22.71 -14.52 -14.40
CA GLY A 479 -21.95 -15.78 -14.44
C GLY A 479 -20.43 -15.62 -14.53
N TYR A 480 -19.85 -14.65 -13.82
CA TYR A 480 -18.41 -14.46 -13.73
C TYR A 480 -17.86 -14.99 -12.42
N PHE A 481 -16.83 -15.82 -12.49
CA PHE A 481 -15.99 -16.13 -11.34
C PHE A 481 -14.93 -15.05 -11.12
N PHE A 482 -14.81 -14.57 -9.90
CA PHE A 482 -13.83 -13.60 -9.47
C PHE A 482 -12.60 -14.35 -8.96
N ALA A 483 -11.57 -14.47 -9.80
CA ALA A 483 -10.28 -15.02 -9.38
C ALA A 483 -9.42 -13.91 -8.78
N LEU A 484 -9.02 -14.03 -7.51
CA LEU A 484 -8.33 -12.94 -6.78
C LEU A 484 -6.82 -12.92 -6.96
N GLY A 485 -6.22 -13.93 -7.60
CA GLY A 485 -4.79 -13.96 -7.90
C GLY A 485 -3.92 -13.63 -6.70
N GLY A 486 -2.87 -12.83 -6.93
CA GLY A 486 -1.88 -12.49 -5.90
C GLY A 486 -0.94 -13.66 -5.58
N ALA A 487 -0.01 -13.42 -4.66
CA ALA A 487 0.93 -14.43 -4.19
C ALA A 487 1.05 -14.39 -2.67
N PHE A 488 0.77 -15.51 -2.01
CA PHE A 488 0.91 -15.69 -0.59
C PHE A 488 2.16 -16.52 -0.29
N ASN A 489 3.08 -15.97 0.48
CA ASN A 489 4.31 -16.65 0.86
C ASN A 489 4.11 -17.38 2.19
N LEU A 490 4.13 -18.71 2.13
CA LEU A 490 3.90 -19.60 3.28
C LEU A 490 5.05 -19.56 4.29
N THR A 491 6.25 -19.21 3.86
CA THR A 491 7.43 -19.08 4.74
C THR A 491 7.38 -17.76 5.51
N LEU A 492 7.06 -16.66 4.83
CA LEU A 492 6.93 -15.34 5.45
C LEU A 492 5.58 -15.14 6.16
N GLY A 493 4.58 -15.98 5.87
CA GLY A 493 3.25 -15.88 6.47
C GLY A 493 2.43 -14.67 6.01
N LYS A 494 2.70 -14.16 4.80
CA LYS A 494 2.08 -12.93 4.29
C LYS A 494 1.98 -12.90 2.76
N TRP A 495 1.20 -11.96 2.25
CA TRP A 495 1.13 -11.64 0.83
C TRP A 495 2.40 -10.93 0.35
N THR A 496 3.02 -11.43 -0.71
CA THR A 496 4.16 -10.81 -1.43
C THR A 496 3.77 -10.28 -2.82
N LYS A 497 2.49 -10.41 -3.15
CA LYS A 497 1.83 -9.70 -4.24
C LYS A 497 0.37 -9.58 -3.85
N ALA A 498 -0.12 -8.35 -3.73
CA ALA A 498 -1.50 -8.10 -3.37
C ALA A 498 -2.45 -8.73 -4.40
N ARG A 499 -3.60 -9.18 -3.91
CA ARG A 499 -4.69 -9.70 -4.72
C ARG A 499 -5.22 -8.60 -5.62
N ASN A 500 -5.63 -9.03 -6.80
CA ASN A 500 -6.42 -8.24 -7.73
C ASN A 500 -7.42 -9.20 -8.40
N ASN A 501 -8.65 -8.74 -8.60
CA ASN A 501 -9.65 -9.61 -9.19
C ASN A 501 -9.55 -9.61 -10.72
N VAL A 502 -9.55 -10.81 -11.29
CA VAL A 502 -9.77 -11.08 -12.71
C VAL A 502 -11.10 -11.80 -12.83
N HIS A 503 -11.95 -11.35 -13.75
CA HIS A 503 -13.25 -11.95 -13.99
C HIS A 503 -13.15 -13.00 -15.09
N ILE A 504 -13.45 -14.25 -14.73
CA ILE A 504 -13.51 -15.39 -15.65
C ILE A 504 -14.98 -15.59 -16.02
N LYS A 505 -15.35 -15.33 -17.27
CA LYS A 505 -16.71 -15.61 -17.75
C LYS A 505 -16.90 -17.12 -17.81
N LEU A 506 -17.85 -17.64 -17.04
CA LEU A 506 -18.19 -19.05 -17.06
C LEU A 506 -19.36 -19.29 -18.01
N THR A 507 -19.41 -20.52 -18.52
CA THR A 507 -20.57 -21.04 -19.25
C THR A 507 -21.26 -22.10 -18.39
N LYS A 508 -22.45 -22.55 -18.81
CA LYS A 508 -23.12 -23.70 -18.17
C LYS A 508 -22.28 -24.98 -18.19
N THR A 509 -21.36 -25.13 -19.14
CA THR A 509 -20.51 -26.31 -19.30
C THR A 509 -19.09 -26.13 -18.78
N SER A 510 -18.77 -24.98 -18.18
CA SER A 510 -17.43 -24.74 -17.60
C SER A 510 -17.09 -25.79 -16.55
N ILE A 511 -15.81 -26.10 -16.40
CA ILE A 511 -15.30 -27.11 -15.47
C ILE A 511 -14.57 -26.48 -14.29
N ILE A 512 -14.40 -27.25 -13.22
CA ILE A 512 -13.77 -26.78 -11.97
C ILE A 512 -12.33 -26.30 -12.18
N ASP A 513 -11.58 -26.91 -13.09
CA ASP A 513 -10.18 -26.58 -13.37
C ASP A 513 -10.01 -25.14 -13.86
N GLU A 514 -10.99 -24.59 -14.59
CA GLU A 514 -10.97 -23.20 -15.08
C GLU A 514 -10.81 -22.22 -13.92
N ILE A 515 -11.50 -22.45 -12.80
CA ILE A 515 -11.48 -21.57 -11.62
C ILE A 515 -10.43 -21.95 -10.57
N GLN A 516 -9.72 -23.07 -10.76
CA GLN A 516 -8.62 -23.50 -9.87
C GLN A 516 -7.23 -23.23 -10.43
N THR A 517 -7.12 -22.97 -11.73
CA THR A 517 -5.83 -22.76 -12.41
C THR A 517 -5.69 -21.34 -12.96
N THR A 518 -6.75 -20.79 -13.58
CA THR A 518 -6.69 -19.49 -14.23
C THR A 518 -6.67 -18.36 -13.20
N ASN A 519 -5.59 -17.58 -13.19
CA ASN A 519 -5.36 -16.49 -12.22
C ASN A 519 -5.55 -16.94 -10.75
N ALA A 520 -5.23 -18.20 -10.46
CA ALA A 520 -5.28 -18.72 -9.11
C ALA A 520 -4.25 -18.00 -8.23
N THR A 521 -4.59 -17.80 -6.96
CA THR A 521 -3.64 -17.29 -5.97
C THR A 521 -2.43 -18.22 -5.88
N GLU A 522 -1.24 -17.68 -6.09
CA GLU A 522 0.01 -18.42 -5.97
C GLU A 522 0.35 -18.66 -4.49
N MET A 523 0.81 -19.88 -4.18
CA MET A 523 1.30 -20.23 -2.84
C MET A 523 2.81 -20.48 -2.92
N ILE A 524 3.59 -19.49 -2.51
CA ILE A 524 5.05 -19.58 -2.55
C ILE A 524 5.52 -20.42 -1.37
N GLY A 525 6.43 -21.37 -1.65
CA GLY A 525 6.96 -22.30 -0.65
C GLY A 525 6.01 -23.46 -0.32
N LEU A 526 5.08 -23.77 -1.23
CA LEU A 526 4.26 -24.98 -1.17
C LEU A 526 5.03 -26.22 -1.61
#